data_AF-A0A2A1K8K4-F1
#
_entry.id   AF-A0A2A1K8K4-F1
#
_cell.length_a   1.000
_cell.length_b   1.000
_cell.length_c   1.000
_cell.angle_alpha   90.00
_cell.angle_beta   90.00
_cell.angle_gamma   90.00
#
_symmetry.space_group_name_H-M   'P 1'
#
loop_
_entity.id
_entity.type
_entity.pdbx_description
1 polymer ?
#
loop_
_entity_poly.entity_id
_entity_poly.type
_entity_poly.pdbx_seq_one_letter_code
_entity_poly.pdbx_strand_id
1 'polypeptide(L)'
;MTLFLIIGILIPVVYVLRLTIKEHTIGLKEMFTTIVLSMIGIVIFTVIGVLISGQNINIASLIFASLITGVIWGLLLSGVYKLFNYLTHTFKK
;
A
#
# COMPACT_ATOMS: atom_id res chain seq x y z
N MET A 1 -5.76 1.06 -17.25
CA MET A 1 -4.71 0.59 -16.32
C MET A 1 -4.54 1.46 -15.07
N THR A 2 -4.32 2.76 -15.21
CA THR A 2 -4.03 3.68 -14.09
C THR A 2 -5.10 3.69 -13.01
N LEU A 3 -6.38 3.65 -13.37
CA LEU A 3 -7.49 3.60 -12.40
C LEU A 3 -7.44 2.36 -11.50
N PHE A 4 -7.13 1.19 -12.05
CA PHE A 4 -7.03 -0.04 -11.26
C PHE A 4 -5.89 0.03 -10.25
N LEU A 5 -4.75 0.59 -10.66
CA LEU A 5 -3.59 0.77 -9.79
C LEU A 5 -3.91 1.71 -8.61
N ILE A 6 -4.66 2.79 -8.87
CA ILE A 6 -5.16 3.70 -7.82
C ILE A 6 -6.05 2.95 -6.81
N ILE A 7 -6.93 2.07 -7.29
CA ILE A 7 -7.80 1.27 -6.39
C ILE A 7 -6.97 0.30 -5.54
N GLY A 8 -5.96 -0.35 -6.13
CA GLY A 8 -5.04 -1.21 -5.39
C GLY A 8 -4.26 -0.48 -4.29
N ILE A 9 -3.87 0.77 -4.56
CA ILE A 9 -3.16 1.65 -3.62
C ILE A 9 -4.07 2.13 -2.47
N LEU A 10 -5.37 2.29 -2.70
CA LEU A 10 -6.30 2.77 -1.66
C LEU A 10 -6.44 1.81 -0.48
N ILE A 11 -6.26 0.51 -0.69
CA ILE A 11 -6.40 -0.51 0.36
C ILE A 11 -5.44 -0.27 1.54
N PRO A 12 -4.10 -0.22 1.35
CA PRO A 12 -3.18 0.06 2.46
C PRO A 12 -3.38 1.48 3.03
N VAL A 13 -3.82 2.44 2.21
CA VAL A 13 -4.14 3.81 2.67
C VAL A 13 -5.27 3.81 3.69
N VAL A 14 -6.38 3.12 3.40
CA VAL A 14 -7.53 3.00 4.32
C VAL A 14 -7.12 2.29 5.61
N TYR A 15 -6.25 1.28 5.53
CA TYR A 15 -5.73 0.58 6.70
C TYR A 15 -4.91 1.52 7.61
N VAL A 16 -3.98 2.29 7.05
CA VAL A 16 -3.17 3.26 7.81
C VAL A 16 -4.02 4.39 8.38
N LEU A 17 -5.01 4.88 7.63
CA LEU A 17 -5.99 5.85 8.13
C LEU A 17 -6.76 5.32 9.35
N ARG A 18 -7.17 4.05 9.32
CA ARG A 18 -7.84 3.42 10.46
C ARG A 18 -6.93 3.33 11.68
N LEU A 19 -5.64 3.08 11.49
CA LEU A 19 -4.64 3.11 12.57
C LEU A 19 -4.48 4.53 13.14
N THR A 20 -4.48 5.55 12.25
CA THR A 20 -4.44 6.99 12.60
C THR A 20 -5.57 7.37 13.52
N ILE A 21 -6.80 7.06 13.12
CA ILE A 21 -8.03 7.44 13.85
C ILE A 21 -8.07 6.77 15.24
N LYS A 22 -7.46 5.59 15.38
CA LYS A 22 -7.39 4.86 16.65
C LYS A 22 -6.24 5.30 17.55
N GLU A 23 -5.48 6.33 17.15
CA GLU A 23 -4.23 6.76 17.81
C GLU A 23 -3.28 5.57 18.08
N HIS A 24 -3.32 4.55 17.22
CA HIS A 24 -2.52 3.36 17.39
C HIS A 24 -1.12 3.63 16.84
N THR A 25 -0.11 3.39 17.66
CA THR A 25 1.28 3.51 17.24
C THR A 25 1.60 2.40 16.24
N ILE A 26 2.13 2.76 15.08
CA ILE A 26 2.60 1.76 14.11
C ILE A 26 3.90 1.15 14.65
N GLY A 27 3.81 -0.11 15.07
CA GLY A 27 4.94 -0.97 15.33
C GLY A 27 5.36 -1.75 14.09
N LEU A 28 6.26 -2.71 14.29
CA LEU A 28 6.75 -3.60 13.22
C LEU A 28 5.64 -4.49 12.64
N LYS A 29 4.64 -4.87 13.43
CA LYS A 29 3.54 -5.74 13.00
C LYS A 29 2.60 -5.01 12.04
N GLU A 30 2.26 -3.77 12.34
CA GLU A 30 1.38 -2.91 11.55
C GLU A 30 2.08 -2.49 10.26
N MET A 31 3.39 -2.23 10.32
CA MET A 31 4.23 -2.01 9.14
C MET A 31 4.21 -3.21 8.20
N PHE A 32 4.46 -4.42 8.71
CA PHE A 32 4.41 -5.65 7.91
C PHE A 32 3.02 -5.87 7.30
N THR A 33 1.97 -5.64 8.09
CA THR A 33 0.58 -5.75 7.63
C THR A 33 0.30 -4.78 6.49
N THR A 34 0.75 -3.53 6.60
CA THR A 34 0.60 -2.51 5.55
C THR A 34 1.31 -2.93 4.25
N ILE A 35 2.51 -3.50 4.36
CA ILE A 35 3.27 -4.01 3.20
C ILE A 35 2.52 -5.15 2.53
N VAL A 36 2.04 -6.12 3.30
CA VAL A 36 1.29 -7.27 2.76
C VAL A 36 0.00 -6.82 2.08
N LEU A 37 -0.77 -5.91 2.71
CA LEU A 37 -1.97 -5.33 2.12
C LEU A 37 -1.67 -4.58 0.81
N SER A 38 -0.57 -3.83 0.77
CA SER A 38 -0.11 -3.11 -0.42
C SER A 38 0.25 -4.08 -1.54
N MET A 39 1.02 -5.14 -1.25
CA MET A 39 1.38 -6.18 -2.22
C MET A 39 0.14 -6.87 -2.79
N ILE A 40 -0.77 -7.33 -1.93
CA ILE A 40 -1.98 -8.04 -2.35
C ILE A 40 -2.88 -7.11 -3.17
N GLY A 41 -3.13 -5.89 -2.69
CA GLY A 41 -3.98 -4.91 -3.37
C GLY A 41 -3.44 -4.56 -4.75
N ILE A 42 -2.15 -4.24 -4.84
CA ILE A 42 -1.53 -3.89 -6.12
C ILE A 42 -1.54 -5.10 -7.07
N VAL A 43 -1.12 -6.30 -6.64
CA VAL A 43 -1.12 -7.49 -7.52
C VAL A 43 -2.51 -7.77 -8.08
N ILE A 44 -3.54 -7.84 -7.23
CA ILE A 44 -4.92 -8.17 -7.66
C ILE A 44 -5.41 -7.16 -8.68
N PHE A 45 -5.34 -5.86 -8.37
CA PHE A 45 -5.90 -4.84 -9.25
C PHE A 45 -5.09 -4.64 -10.52
N THR A 46 -3.77 -4.83 -10.49
CA THR A 46 -2.96 -4.75 -11.70
C THR A 46 -3.29 -5.91 -12.65
N VAL A 47 -3.44 -7.14 -12.14
CA VAL A 47 -3.85 -8.31 -12.93
C VAL A 47 -5.24 -8.10 -13.53
N ILE A 48 -6.21 -7.68 -12.72
CA ILE A 48 -7.58 -7.36 -13.20
C ILE A 48 -7.52 -6.29 -14.30
N GLY A 49 -6.71 -5.25 -14.11
CA GLY A 49 -6.55 -4.18 -15.08
C GLY A 49 -6.01 -4.66 -16.43
N VAL A 50 -5.09 -5.62 -16.44
CA VAL A 50 -4.53 -6.21 -17.68
C VAL A 50 -5.56 -7.07 -18.39
N LEU A 51 -6.28 -7.92 -17.62
CA LEU A 51 -7.33 -8.80 -18.14
C LEU A 51 -8.45 -8.00 -18.81
N ILE A 52 -8.91 -6.92 -18.18
CA ILE A 52 -9.97 -6.06 -18.72
C ILE A 52 -9.46 -5.25 -19.92
N SER A 53 -8.20 -4.82 -19.90
CA SER A 53 -7.63 -4.00 -20.99
C SER A 53 -7.20 -4.83 -22.21
N GLY A 54 -7.25 -6.17 -22.14
CA GLY A 54 -6.86 -7.07 -23.23
C GLY A 54 -5.39 -6.94 -23.64
N GLN A 55 -4.52 -6.46 -22.75
CA GLN A 55 -3.13 -6.19 -23.08
C GLN A 55 -2.30 -7.48 -23.07
N ASN A 56 -1.51 -7.68 -24.14
CA ASN A 56 -0.55 -8.78 -24.23
C ASN A 56 0.71 -8.48 -23.42
N ILE A 57 0.60 -8.55 -22.10
CA ILE A 57 1.72 -8.43 -21.17
C ILE A 57 2.01 -9.81 -20.57
N ASN A 58 3.28 -10.13 -20.40
CA ASN A 58 3.67 -11.33 -19.65
C ASN A 58 3.23 -11.20 -18.18
N ILE A 59 2.24 -12.02 -17.78
CA ILE A 59 1.63 -12.01 -16.45
C ILE A 59 2.67 -12.27 -15.35
N ALA A 60 3.67 -13.12 -15.59
CA ALA A 60 4.71 -13.40 -14.60
C ALA A 60 5.58 -12.17 -14.29
N SER A 61 5.97 -11.44 -15.34
CA SER A 61 6.72 -10.17 -15.20
C SER A 61 5.88 -9.11 -14.50
N LEU A 62 4.60 -9.03 -14.84
CA LEU A 62 3.66 -8.12 -14.20
C LEU A 62 3.55 -8.39 -12.69
N ILE A 63 3.33 -9.64 -12.29
CA ILE A 63 3.21 -10.01 -10.88
C ILE A 63 4.49 -9.63 -10.13
N PHE A 64 5.66 -9.93 -10.69
CA PHE A 64 6.94 -9.58 -10.08
C PHE A 64 7.10 -8.06 -9.88
N ALA A 65 6.78 -7.27 -10.91
CA ALA A 65 6.81 -5.82 -10.84
C ALA A 65 5.80 -5.27 -9.81
N SER A 66 4.59 -5.84 -9.76
CA SER A 66 3.54 -5.48 -8.80
C SER A 66 3.95 -5.78 -7.35
N LEU A 67 4.68 -6.88 -7.10
CA LEU A 67 5.20 -7.20 -5.77
C LEU A 67 6.23 -6.17 -5.30
N ILE A 68 7.19 -5.82 -6.15
CA ILE A 68 8.21 -4.80 -5.85
C ILE A 68 7.52 -3.45 -5.56
N THR A 69 6.59 -3.05 -6.43
CA THR A 69 5.80 -1.82 -6.27
C THR A 69 5.03 -1.84 -4.94
N GLY A 70 4.41 -2.98 -4.60
CA GLY A 70 3.71 -3.16 -3.34
C GLY A 70 4.58 -2.98 -2.11
N VAL A 71 5.79 -3.53 -2.12
CA VAL A 71 6.76 -3.38 -1.03
C VAL A 71 7.19 -1.93 -0.88
N ILE A 72 7.63 -1.28 -1.97
CA ILE A 72 8.05 0.13 -1.95
C ILE A 72 6.93 1.01 -1.41
N TRP A 73 5.71 0.79 -1.89
CA TRP A 73 4.55 1.58 -1.49
C TRP A 73 4.18 1.36 -0.02
N GLY A 74 4.19 0.11 0.46
CA GLY A 74 3.91 -0.18 1.86
C GLY A 74 4.95 0.40 2.83
N LEU A 75 6.22 0.39 2.43
CA LEU A 75 7.31 1.03 3.18
C LEU A 75 7.15 2.55 3.24
N LEU A 76 6.84 3.18 2.10
CA LEU A 76 6.56 4.62 2.03
C LEU A 76 5.40 5.00 2.95
N LEU A 77 4.29 4.27 2.86
CA LEU A 77 3.07 4.58 3.59
C LEU A 77 3.26 4.45 5.11
N SER A 78 3.88 3.34 5.55
CA SER A 78 4.19 3.11 6.96
C SER A 78 5.23 4.10 7.50
N GLY A 79 6.24 4.45 6.70
CA GLY A 79 7.26 5.44 7.06
C GLY A 79 6.69 6.84 7.24
N VAL A 80 5.88 7.30 6.28
CA VAL A 80 5.19 8.60 6.35
C VAL A 80 4.29 8.67 7.57
N TYR A 81 3.55 7.60 7.86
CA TYR A 81 2.71 7.56 9.06
C TYR A 81 3.52 7.61 10.36
N LYS A 82 4.63 6.87 10.43
CA LYS A 82 5.51 6.90 11.61
C LYS A 82 6.06 8.30 11.85
N LEU A 83 6.43 9.00 10.78
CA LEU A 83 6.86 10.40 10.84
C LEU A 83 5.74 11.32 11.30
N PHE A 84 4.53 11.16 10.74
CA PHE A 84 3.36 11.93 11.13
C PHE A 84 3.05 11.76 12.62
N ASN A 85 3.01 10.51 13.10
CA ASN A 85 2.77 10.22 14.51
C ASN A 85 3.85 10.84 15.42
N TYR A 86 5.12 10.77 15.01
CA TYR A 86 6.23 11.42 15.74
C TYR A 86 6.04 12.94 15.84
N LEU A 87 5.69 13.60 14.72
CA LEU A 87 5.45 15.04 14.68
C LEU A 87 4.24 15.42 15.55
N THR A 88 3.12 14.69 15.42
CA THR A 88 1.91 14.96 16.21
C THR A 88 2.17 14.85 17.71
N HIS A 89 2.95 13.87 18.17
CA HIS A 89 3.30 13.76 19.60
C HIS A 89 4.35 14.78 20.06
N THR A 90 5.26 15.21 19.19
CA THR A 90 6.31 16.18 19.53
C THR A 90 5.75 17.60 19.65
N PHE A 91 4.81 17.97 18.78
CA PHE A 91 4.22 19.32 18.71
C PHE A 91 2.89 19.49 19.46
N LYS A 92 2.35 18.42 20.09
CA LYS A 92 1.23 18.52 21.05
C LYS A 92 1.66 18.84 22.49
N LYS A 93 2.95 19.07 22.74
CA LYS A 93 3.46 19.64 23.99
C LYS A 93 3.28 21.15 24.00
#